data_AF-A0A6P8UXN6-F1
#
_entry.id   AF-A0A6P8UXN6-F1
#
_cell.length_a   1.000
_cell.length_b   1.000
_cell.length_c   1.000
_cell.angle_alpha   90.00
_cell.angle_beta   90.00
_cell.angle_gamma   90.00
#
_symmetry.space_group_name_H-M   'P 1'
#
loop_
_entity.id
_entity.type
_entity.pdbx_description
1 polymer ?
#
loop_
_entity_poly.entity_id
_entity_poly.type
_entity_poly.pdbx_seq_one_letter_code
_entity_poly.pdbx_strand_id
1 'polypeptide(L)'
;MAVSVFPGVRLLSIGDANGDIQRHSEQQPLRLEVKSTQDAALINLSNGEESVFKCSVSRETECSRVGKQSFIITLGCNSVLLQFSSPADFQSFYNLLKNSRGHVNERSVFSDRTEDSSAVQYFQFYGYLSQQQNMMQDYVRTGTYQRAILQNHTDFKDKVVLDVGCGSGILSFFAAQAGARKVYAVEASTMAQHAEVLVNSNRLGDRVVVIPGKVEEVTLPEQVDIIISEPMGYMLFNERMLESYLHAKKFLKPNGKMFPTIGDVHLAPFTDEQLYMEQFTKANFWYQPSFHGVDLSALRAAAVDEYFRQPIVDTFDIRILMAKSVKYTVNFLEAKEEDLYRIEIPFKFHMMHSGLVHGLAFWFDVAFVGSSMTVWLSTAPTEPLTHWYQVRCLLQSPLFTKAGDTLSGTAVLMANKRQSYDISIVAQVDQTGSKSSNLLDLKNPFFRYTGTTPNPPPGSHYTSPSENMWNTGAYSMGQGMAVSGMPAAYDLSTVIGSGPSVSHNNLIPLVNTGIVNHTHSRMGSIMSTGATTGQSGPSSSGSYYPVTNQFTLGGAAISMASPMVIPSNTMHYGS
;
A
#
# COMPACT_ATOMS: atom_id res chain seq x y z
N MET A 1 -25.92 -34.76 -17.07
CA MET A 1 -25.46 -34.28 -15.75
C MET A 1 -24.18 -35.02 -15.42
N ALA A 2 -23.07 -34.31 -15.22
CA ALA A 2 -21.83 -34.93 -14.76
C ALA A 2 -21.98 -35.34 -13.29
N VAL A 3 -21.51 -36.54 -12.95
CA VAL A 3 -21.46 -37.04 -11.58
C VAL A 3 -19.98 -37.16 -11.21
N SER A 4 -19.57 -36.46 -10.17
CA SER A 4 -18.20 -36.54 -9.64
C SER A 4 -18.19 -37.44 -8.42
N VAL A 5 -17.17 -38.29 -8.32
CA VAL A 5 -17.05 -39.31 -7.27
C VAL A 5 -15.77 -39.09 -6.49
N PHE A 6 -15.88 -39.03 -5.17
CA PHE A 6 -14.78 -38.87 -4.24
C PHE A 6 -14.73 -40.09 -3.31
N PRO A 7 -13.72 -40.97 -3.47
CA PRO A 7 -13.57 -42.14 -2.61
C PRO A 7 -12.92 -41.78 -1.27
N GLY A 8 -13.30 -42.48 -0.20
CA GLY A 8 -12.62 -42.38 1.08
C GLY A 8 -13.03 -41.18 1.93
N VAL A 9 -14.21 -40.60 1.69
CA VAL A 9 -14.75 -39.49 2.49
C VAL A 9 -15.32 -40.04 3.79
N ARG A 10 -14.99 -39.43 4.92
CA ARG A 10 -15.52 -39.78 6.25
C ARG A 10 -16.59 -38.76 6.66
N LEU A 11 -17.65 -39.24 7.30
CA LEU A 11 -18.79 -38.44 7.73
C LEU A 11 -18.81 -38.31 9.25
N LEU A 12 -18.35 -37.19 9.77
CA LEU A 12 -18.33 -36.85 11.19
C LEU A 12 -19.62 -36.10 11.54
N SER A 13 -20.47 -36.64 12.42
CA SER A 13 -21.64 -35.91 12.92
C SER A 13 -21.20 -34.91 14.00
N ILE A 14 -21.67 -33.67 13.91
CA ILE A 14 -21.43 -32.62 14.90
C ILE A 14 -22.81 -32.13 15.38
N GLY A 15 -23.29 -32.66 16.50
CA GLY A 15 -24.45 -32.14 17.23
C GLY A 15 -25.79 -32.77 16.87
N ASP A 16 -26.51 -33.22 17.90
CA ASP A 16 -27.97 -33.23 17.93
C ASP A 16 -28.49 -31.89 18.52
N ALA A 17 -29.81 -31.75 18.69
CA ALA A 17 -30.46 -30.53 19.19
C ALA A 17 -29.95 -30.03 20.57
N ASN A 18 -29.11 -30.80 21.28
CA ASN A 18 -28.55 -30.44 22.57
C ASN A 18 -27.06 -30.00 22.51
N GLY A 19 -26.44 -29.99 21.32
CA GLY A 19 -25.05 -29.53 21.13
C GLY A 19 -23.97 -30.57 21.46
N ASP A 20 -24.34 -31.83 21.67
CA ASP A 20 -23.39 -32.91 21.99
C ASP A 20 -22.70 -33.46 20.74
N ILE A 21 -21.36 -33.50 20.75
CA ILE A 21 -20.55 -34.06 19.66
C ILE A 21 -20.51 -35.58 19.81
N GLN A 22 -21.34 -36.31 19.05
CA GLN A 22 -21.23 -37.77 18.96
C GLN A 22 -20.00 -38.16 18.11
N ARG A 23 -18.89 -38.46 18.79
CA ARG A 23 -17.71 -39.08 18.17
C ARG A 23 -17.98 -40.57 17.95
N HIS A 24 -18.56 -40.94 16.81
CA HIS A 24 -18.60 -42.36 16.42
C HIS A 24 -17.17 -42.87 16.20
N SER A 25 -16.78 -43.88 16.98
CA SER A 25 -15.41 -44.36 17.15
C SER A 25 -14.86 -45.20 16.00
N GLU A 26 -15.60 -45.46 14.93
CA GLU A 26 -15.08 -46.12 13.72
C GLU A 26 -15.83 -45.59 12.49
N GLN A 27 -15.25 -44.63 11.78
CA GLN A 27 -15.88 -44.09 10.56
C GLN A 27 -15.28 -44.73 9.32
N GLN A 28 -16.02 -45.67 8.75
CA GLN A 28 -15.65 -46.33 7.52
C GLN A 28 -15.53 -45.30 6.37
N PRO A 29 -14.55 -45.47 5.46
CA PRO A 29 -14.44 -44.64 4.27
C PRO A 29 -15.69 -44.83 3.39
N LEU A 30 -16.39 -43.74 3.10
CA LEU A 30 -17.57 -43.72 2.24
C LEU A 30 -17.22 -43.22 0.84
N ARG A 31 -18.06 -43.60 -0.12
CA ARG A 31 -18.03 -43.07 -1.48
C ARG A 31 -18.97 -41.88 -1.54
N LEU A 32 -18.43 -40.69 -1.77
CA LEU A 32 -19.21 -39.48 -1.97
C LEU A 32 -19.46 -39.26 -3.47
N GLU A 33 -20.72 -39.18 -3.86
CA GLU A 33 -21.14 -38.80 -5.20
C GLU A 33 -21.79 -37.42 -5.16
N VAL A 34 -21.33 -36.53 -6.05
CA VAL A 34 -21.91 -35.20 -6.20
C VAL A 34 -22.48 -35.05 -7.59
N LYS A 35 -23.78 -34.82 -7.64
CA LYS A 35 -24.51 -34.54 -8.88
C LYS A 35 -24.91 -33.08 -8.87
N SER A 36 -24.22 -32.28 -9.69
CA SER A 36 -24.50 -30.85 -9.82
C SER A 36 -25.63 -30.58 -10.79
N THR A 37 -26.56 -29.72 -10.40
CA THR A 37 -27.51 -29.01 -11.27
C THR A 37 -27.12 -27.52 -11.33
N GLN A 38 -27.89 -26.69 -12.05
CA GLN A 38 -27.63 -25.24 -12.12
C GLN A 38 -27.77 -24.53 -10.76
N ASP A 39 -28.66 -25.03 -9.90
CA ASP A 39 -29.06 -24.32 -8.66
C ASP A 39 -28.70 -25.07 -7.37
N ALA A 40 -28.28 -26.33 -7.45
CA ALA A 40 -27.91 -27.13 -6.29
C ALA A 40 -26.90 -28.24 -6.61
N ALA A 41 -26.17 -28.68 -5.59
CA ALA A 41 -25.43 -29.93 -5.61
C ALA A 41 -26.16 -30.99 -4.77
N LEU A 42 -26.53 -32.10 -5.39
CA LEU A 42 -27.01 -33.28 -4.69
C LEU A 42 -25.80 -34.09 -4.23
N ILE A 43 -25.62 -34.16 -2.92
CA ILE A 43 -24.57 -34.92 -2.25
C ILE A 43 -25.17 -36.25 -1.80
N ASN A 44 -24.51 -37.36 -2.14
CA ASN A 44 -24.87 -38.71 -1.71
C ASN A 44 -23.61 -39.43 -1.21
N LEU A 45 -23.55 -39.76 0.08
CA LEU A 45 -22.53 -40.66 0.62
C LEU A 45 -23.11 -42.07 0.74
N SER A 46 -22.41 -43.05 0.20
CA SER A 46 -22.78 -44.47 0.26
C SER A 46 -21.63 -45.37 0.70
N ASN A 47 -21.97 -46.52 1.28
CA ASN A 47 -21.02 -47.58 1.64
C ASN A 47 -20.87 -48.64 0.52
N GLY A 48 -21.41 -48.38 -0.68
CA GLY A 48 -21.39 -49.29 -1.84
C GLY A 48 -22.74 -49.95 -2.12
N GLU A 49 -23.50 -50.30 -1.08
CA GLU A 49 -24.82 -50.95 -1.20
C GLU A 49 -25.96 -50.02 -0.73
N GLU A 50 -25.71 -49.20 0.28
CA GLU A 50 -26.70 -48.30 0.88
C GLU A 50 -26.22 -46.85 0.95
N SER A 51 -27.18 -45.93 0.89
CA SER A 51 -26.98 -44.49 1.03
C SER A 51 -26.99 -44.11 2.51
N VAL A 52 -25.83 -43.72 3.04
CA VAL A 52 -25.64 -43.33 4.44
C VAL A 52 -26.09 -41.89 4.70
N PHE A 53 -25.85 -40.98 3.75
CA PHE A 53 -26.25 -39.58 3.89
C PHE A 53 -26.56 -38.96 2.54
N LYS A 54 -27.69 -38.23 2.46
CA LYS A 54 -28.08 -37.47 1.27
C LYS A 54 -28.51 -36.08 1.69
N CYS A 55 -27.99 -35.08 0.99
CA CYS A 55 -28.50 -33.72 1.12
C CYS A 55 -28.42 -32.98 -0.21
N SER A 56 -29.26 -31.96 -0.34
CA SER A 56 -29.14 -30.95 -1.38
C SER A 56 -28.41 -29.76 -0.77
N VAL A 57 -27.33 -29.31 -1.41
CA VAL A 57 -26.62 -28.09 -1.04
C VAL A 57 -26.96 -27.02 -2.08
N SER A 58 -27.79 -26.06 -1.68
CA SER A 58 -28.18 -24.90 -2.47
C SER A 58 -27.55 -23.61 -1.93
N ARG A 59 -27.95 -22.46 -2.47
CA ARG A 59 -27.51 -21.15 -2.00
C ARG A 59 -27.86 -20.90 -0.53
N GLU A 60 -29.00 -21.40 -0.07
CA GLU A 60 -29.55 -21.23 1.28
C GLU A 60 -28.95 -22.20 2.29
N THR A 61 -28.19 -23.21 1.85
CA THR A 61 -27.58 -24.19 2.75
C THR A 61 -26.38 -23.59 3.48
N GLU A 62 -26.45 -23.53 4.80
CA GLU A 62 -25.33 -23.18 5.66
C GLU A 62 -24.23 -24.24 5.56
N CYS A 63 -23.05 -23.86 5.07
CA CYS A 63 -21.92 -24.75 4.96
C CYS A 63 -20.61 -23.96 4.92
N SER A 64 -19.52 -24.57 5.38
CA SER A 64 -18.22 -23.91 5.43
C SER A 64 -17.05 -24.88 5.27
N ARG A 65 -15.93 -24.36 4.82
CA ARG A 65 -14.65 -25.08 4.82
C ARG A 65 -14.11 -25.14 6.25
N VAL A 66 -13.69 -26.33 6.67
CA VAL A 66 -13.02 -26.56 7.96
C VAL A 66 -11.62 -27.11 7.68
N GLY A 67 -10.58 -26.32 7.93
CA GLY A 67 -9.19 -26.72 7.68
C GLY A 67 -8.88 -26.95 6.19
N LYS A 68 -7.94 -27.87 5.90
CA LYS A 68 -7.46 -28.13 4.52
C LYS A 68 -8.17 -29.29 3.81
N GLN A 69 -8.94 -30.08 4.54
CA GLN A 69 -9.50 -31.36 4.05
C GLN A 69 -10.92 -31.63 4.55
N SER A 70 -11.59 -30.65 5.14
CA SER A 70 -12.92 -30.87 5.70
C SER A 70 -13.93 -29.80 5.32
N PHE A 71 -15.19 -30.19 5.30
CA PHE A 71 -16.31 -29.35 4.89
C PHE A 71 -17.50 -29.62 5.81
N ILE A 72 -18.02 -28.59 6.46
CA ILE A 72 -19.19 -28.70 7.32
C ILE A 72 -20.45 -28.26 6.56
N ILE A 73 -21.55 -28.98 6.75
CA ILE A 73 -22.87 -28.68 6.20
C ILE A 73 -23.86 -28.71 7.35
N THR A 74 -24.61 -27.64 7.53
CA THR A 74 -25.64 -27.51 8.56
C THR A 74 -27.01 -27.62 7.90
N LEU A 75 -27.82 -28.57 8.37
CA LEU A 75 -29.16 -28.87 7.87
C LEU A 75 -30.14 -28.76 9.04
N GLY A 76 -30.74 -27.58 9.19
CA GLY A 76 -31.58 -27.27 10.35
C GLY A 76 -30.75 -27.26 11.65
N CYS A 77 -31.05 -28.15 12.59
CA CYS A 77 -30.35 -28.24 13.88
C CYS A 77 -29.15 -29.21 13.88
N ASN A 78 -28.88 -29.89 12.75
CA ASN A 78 -27.83 -30.91 12.68
C ASN A 78 -26.69 -30.43 11.78
N SER A 79 -25.45 -30.57 12.24
CA SER A 79 -24.26 -30.29 11.42
C SER A 79 -23.52 -31.58 11.08
N VAL A 80 -23.11 -31.73 9.83
CA VAL A 80 -22.28 -32.85 9.38
C VAL A 80 -20.97 -32.32 8.84
N LEU A 81 -19.86 -32.97 9.21
CA LEU A 81 -18.52 -32.66 8.77
C LEU A 81 -18.02 -33.77 7.85
N LEU A 82 -17.82 -33.44 6.59
CA LEU A 82 -17.19 -34.29 5.60
C LEU A 82 -15.68 -34.13 5.70
N GLN A 83 -14.94 -35.21 5.87
CA GLN A 83 -13.48 -35.22 5.84
C GLN A 83 -12.99 -36.02 4.63
N PHE A 84 -12.20 -35.37 3.78
CA PHE A 84 -11.68 -35.94 2.54
C PHE A 84 -10.33 -36.62 2.78
N SER A 85 -10.08 -37.70 2.02
CA SER A 85 -8.84 -38.48 2.07
C SER A 85 -7.62 -37.67 1.64
N SER A 86 -7.77 -36.72 0.71
CA SER A 86 -6.70 -35.84 0.23
C SER A 86 -7.13 -34.36 0.14
N PRO A 87 -6.19 -33.39 0.25
CA PRO A 87 -6.50 -31.97 0.02
C PRO A 87 -6.90 -31.68 -1.43
N ALA A 88 -6.43 -32.47 -2.39
CA ALA A 88 -6.76 -32.32 -3.81
C ALA A 88 -8.22 -32.71 -4.09
N ASP A 89 -8.71 -33.77 -3.46
CA ASP A 89 -10.12 -34.19 -3.54
C ASP A 89 -11.04 -33.17 -2.89
N PHE A 90 -10.64 -32.66 -1.71
CA PHE A 90 -11.36 -31.57 -1.05
C PHE A 90 -11.45 -30.34 -1.96
N GLN A 91 -10.34 -29.92 -2.59
CA GLN A 91 -10.33 -28.75 -3.46
C GLN A 91 -11.23 -28.94 -4.70
N SER A 92 -11.21 -30.14 -5.29
CA SER A 92 -12.04 -30.49 -6.43
C SER A 92 -13.53 -30.50 -6.07
N PHE A 93 -13.88 -31.07 -4.91
CA PHE A 93 -15.24 -31.02 -4.34
C PHE A 93 -15.69 -29.58 -4.06
N TYR A 94 -14.84 -28.79 -3.41
CA TYR A 94 -15.15 -27.41 -3.04
C TYR A 94 -15.38 -26.53 -4.27
N ASN A 95 -14.58 -26.68 -5.32
CA ASN A 95 -14.78 -25.99 -6.59
C ASN A 95 -16.10 -26.40 -7.26
N LEU A 96 -16.47 -27.67 -7.18
CA LEU A 96 -17.71 -28.19 -7.74
C LEU A 96 -18.94 -27.67 -6.99
N LEU A 97 -18.88 -27.59 -5.65
CA LEU A 97 -19.91 -26.93 -4.84
C LEU A 97 -20.00 -25.42 -5.14
N LYS A 98 -18.86 -24.75 -5.28
CA LYS A 98 -18.83 -23.33 -5.64
C LYS A 98 -19.59 -23.08 -6.94
N ASN A 99 -19.40 -23.92 -7.95
CA ASN A 99 -20.05 -23.79 -9.26
C ASN A 99 -21.56 -24.11 -9.25
N SER A 100 -22.03 -24.94 -8.31
CA SER A 100 -23.41 -25.47 -8.28
C SER A 100 -24.33 -24.78 -7.29
N ARG A 101 -23.81 -24.09 -6.27
CA ARG A 101 -24.60 -23.25 -5.35
C ARG A 101 -25.07 -21.92 -5.98
N GLY A 102 -25.05 -21.81 -7.30
CA GLY A 102 -25.37 -20.55 -7.95
C GLY A 102 -24.40 -19.42 -7.58
N HIS A 103 -23.10 -19.70 -7.35
CA HIS A 103 -22.08 -18.68 -7.67
C HIS A 103 -21.91 -18.53 -9.19
N VAL A 104 -23.02 -18.55 -9.94
CA VAL A 104 -23.23 -17.46 -10.87
C VAL A 104 -23.38 -16.24 -9.97
N ASN A 105 -22.24 -15.70 -9.52
CA ASN A 105 -22.23 -14.31 -9.15
C ASN A 105 -22.99 -13.62 -10.29
N GLU A 106 -23.98 -12.79 -10.00
CA GLU A 106 -23.95 -11.50 -10.69
C GLU A 106 -22.52 -11.04 -10.49
N ARG A 107 -21.65 -11.30 -11.48
CA ARG A 107 -20.23 -11.11 -11.30
C ARG A 107 -20.10 -9.65 -10.97
N SER A 108 -19.78 -9.40 -9.70
CA SER A 108 -19.59 -8.05 -9.21
C SER A 108 -18.59 -7.41 -10.15
N VAL A 109 -18.85 -6.17 -10.55
CA VAL A 109 -17.99 -5.42 -11.47
C VAL A 109 -16.53 -5.50 -10.99
N PHE A 110 -16.32 -5.46 -9.66
CA PHE A 110 -15.02 -5.70 -9.03
C PHE A 110 -14.38 -7.04 -9.39
N SER A 111 -15.13 -8.13 -9.31
CA SER A 111 -14.62 -9.49 -9.57
C SER A 111 -14.35 -9.75 -11.05
N ASP A 112 -15.01 -9.03 -11.96
CA ASP A 112 -14.72 -9.11 -13.40
C ASP A 112 -13.44 -8.37 -13.77
N ARG A 113 -13.14 -7.25 -13.09
CA ARG A 113 -11.96 -6.42 -13.36
C ARG A 113 -10.69 -6.80 -12.60
N THR A 114 -10.80 -7.64 -11.57
CA THR A 114 -9.71 -7.93 -10.62
C THR A 114 -9.46 -9.42 -10.49
N GLU A 115 -8.19 -9.83 -10.58
CA GLU A 115 -7.78 -11.21 -10.27
C GLU A 115 -7.95 -11.53 -8.77
N ASP A 116 -8.52 -12.70 -8.46
CA ASP A 116 -8.79 -13.16 -7.08
C ASP A 116 -7.56 -13.07 -6.16
N SER A 117 -6.38 -13.47 -6.64
CA SER A 117 -5.13 -13.42 -5.88
C SER A 117 -4.74 -11.99 -5.50
N SER A 118 -4.89 -11.05 -6.43
CA SER A 118 -4.63 -9.63 -6.19
C SER A 118 -5.64 -9.06 -5.18
N ALA A 119 -6.93 -9.37 -5.34
CA ALA A 119 -7.97 -8.92 -4.42
C ALA A 119 -7.73 -9.40 -2.98
N VAL A 120 -7.40 -10.68 -2.80
CA VAL A 120 -7.12 -11.25 -1.47
C VAL A 120 -5.92 -10.57 -0.82
N GLN A 121 -4.81 -10.41 -1.55
CA GLN A 121 -3.61 -9.75 -1.02
C GLN A 121 -3.90 -8.28 -0.65
N TYR A 122 -4.67 -7.58 -1.49
CA TYR A 122 -5.06 -6.19 -1.27
C TYR A 122 -5.88 -6.02 0.01
N PHE A 123 -6.97 -6.77 0.18
CA PHE A 123 -7.80 -6.65 1.38
C PHE A 123 -7.10 -7.17 2.64
N GLN A 124 -6.20 -8.15 2.53
CA GLN A 124 -5.36 -8.57 3.65
C GLN A 124 -4.41 -7.45 4.09
N PHE A 125 -3.78 -6.75 3.14
CA PHE A 125 -2.90 -5.62 3.43
C PHE A 125 -3.64 -4.53 4.22
N TYR A 126 -4.84 -4.14 3.77
CA TYR A 126 -5.65 -3.12 4.43
C TYR A 126 -6.32 -3.58 5.74
N GLY A 127 -6.38 -4.88 5.98
CA GLY A 127 -6.84 -5.48 7.24
C GLY A 127 -5.86 -5.32 8.42
N TYR A 128 -4.62 -4.88 8.18
CA TYR A 128 -3.64 -4.65 9.25
C TYR A 128 -3.76 -3.25 9.87
N LEU A 129 -3.87 -3.17 11.19
CA LEU A 129 -3.89 -1.90 11.94
C LEU A 129 -2.65 -1.03 11.69
N SER A 130 -1.48 -1.65 11.48
CA SER A 130 -0.26 -0.91 11.17
C SER A 130 -0.34 -0.14 9.86
N GLN A 131 -1.05 -0.66 8.84
CA GLN A 131 -1.24 0.05 7.57
C GLN A 131 -2.22 1.20 7.73
N GLN A 132 -3.30 0.99 8.48
CA GLN A 132 -4.22 2.08 8.84
C GLN A 132 -3.49 3.18 9.62
N GLN A 133 -2.63 2.81 10.57
CA GLN A 133 -1.81 3.76 11.32
C GLN A 133 -0.88 4.57 10.39
N ASN A 134 -0.19 3.93 9.45
CA ASN A 134 0.67 4.63 8.48
C ASN A 134 -0.11 5.72 7.73
N MET A 135 -1.34 5.41 7.30
CA MET A 135 -2.23 6.37 6.63
C MET A 135 -2.73 7.48 7.56
N MET A 136 -3.06 7.17 8.82
CA MET A 136 -3.58 8.14 9.79
C MET A 136 -2.49 9.05 10.40
N GLN A 137 -1.24 8.60 10.43
CA GLN A 137 -0.11 9.41 10.91
C GLN A 137 0.40 10.41 9.87
N ASP A 138 0.02 10.25 8.60
CA ASP A 138 0.18 11.28 7.58
C ASP A 138 -0.76 12.46 7.90
N TYR A 139 -0.23 13.42 8.66
CA TYR A 139 -1.00 14.56 9.13
C TYR A 139 -1.49 15.48 8.00
N VAL A 140 -0.71 15.58 6.90
CA VAL A 140 -1.12 16.34 5.72
C VAL A 140 -2.37 15.72 5.13
N ARG A 141 -2.37 14.39 4.97
CA ARG A 141 -3.54 13.62 4.53
C ARG A 141 -4.71 13.77 5.49
N THR A 142 -4.61 13.23 6.71
CA THR A 142 -5.75 13.17 7.64
C THR A 142 -6.26 14.54 8.05
N GLY A 143 -5.36 15.49 8.30
CA GLY A 143 -5.71 16.85 8.68
C GLY A 143 -6.40 17.62 7.55
N THR A 144 -6.00 17.43 6.30
CA THR A 144 -6.64 18.11 5.15
C THR A 144 -8.04 17.57 4.90
N TYR A 145 -8.26 16.26 5.01
CA TYR A 145 -9.61 15.67 4.98
C TYR A 145 -10.51 16.22 6.08
N GLN A 146 -10.02 16.26 7.32
CA GLN A 146 -10.78 16.82 8.44
C GLN A 146 -11.15 18.28 8.19
N ARG A 147 -10.20 19.11 7.74
CA ARG A 147 -10.47 20.52 7.42
C ARG A 147 -11.49 20.64 6.29
N ALA A 148 -11.34 19.89 5.21
CA ALA A 148 -12.26 19.92 4.07
C ALA A 148 -13.71 19.62 4.49
N ILE A 149 -13.90 18.61 5.34
CA ILE A 149 -15.21 18.20 5.85
C ILE A 149 -15.78 19.24 6.83
N LEU A 150 -15.01 19.65 7.84
CA LEU A 150 -15.48 20.57 8.88
C LEU A 150 -15.71 22.01 8.35
N GLN A 151 -14.85 22.51 7.46
CA GLN A 151 -15.00 23.84 6.87
C GLN A 151 -16.17 23.91 5.88
N ASN A 152 -16.62 22.75 5.37
CA ASN A 152 -17.82 22.63 4.56
C ASN A 152 -18.95 21.92 5.32
N HIS A 153 -19.06 22.12 6.63
CA HIS A 153 -20.05 21.43 7.47
C HIS A 153 -21.49 21.57 6.95
N THR A 154 -21.85 22.61 6.19
CA THR A 154 -23.17 22.76 5.55
C THR A 154 -23.50 21.64 4.56
N ASP A 155 -22.47 21.02 3.97
CA ASP A 155 -22.60 19.89 3.05
C ASP A 155 -22.78 18.55 3.78
N PHE A 156 -22.59 18.52 5.11
CA PHE A 156 -22.67 17.33 5.95
C PHE A 156 -23.79 17.41 6.98
N LYS A 157 -24.09 18.60 7.52
CA LYS A 157 -25.07 18.78 8.59
C LYS A 157 -26.45 18.28 8.16
N ASP A 158 -27.01 17.38 8.97
CA ASP A 158 -28.30 16.73 8.75
C ASP A 158 -28.39 15.92 7.43
N LYS A 159 -27.24 15.60 6.81
CA LYS A 159 -27.13 14.83 5.57
C LYS A 159 -26.83 13.35 5.80
N VAL A 160 -27.10 12.55 4.76
CA VAL A 160 -26.71 11.15 4.67
C VAL A 160 -25.41 11.05 3.89
N VAL A 161 -24.42 10.36 4.47
CA VAL A 161 -23.07 10.24 3.92
C VAL A 161 -22.76 8.77 3.61
N LEU A 162 -22.08 8.51 2.50
CA LEU A 162 -21.44 7.23 2.22
C LEU A 162 -19.92 7.40 2.32
N ASP A 163 -19.27 6.59 3.13
CA ASP A 163 -17.80 6.49 3.24
C ASP A 163 -17.35 5.19 2.58
N VAL A 164 -16.66 5.30 1.43
CA VAL A 164 -16.29 4.16 0.58
C VAL A 164 -14.86 3.73 0.89
N GLY A 165 -14.69 2.48 1.36
CA GLY A 165 -13.41 1.99 1.83
C GLY A 165 -13.01 2.68 3.13
N CYS A 166 -13.90 2.65 4.13
CA CYS A 166 -13.78 3.49 5.31
C CYS A 166 -12.56 3.16 6.19
N GLY A 167 -11.93 1.98 6.00
CA GLY A 167 -10.79 1.54 6.78
C GLY A 167 -11.13 1.52 8.27
N SER A 168 -10.41 2.31 9.07
CA SER A 168 -10.69 2.49 10.50
C SER A 168 -11.99 3.28 10.80
N GLY A 169 -12.60 3.90 9.80
CA GLY A 169 -13.77 4.77 9.92
C GLY A 169 -13.43 6.24 10.18
N ILE A 170 -12.15 6.65 10.10
CA ILE A 170 -11.71 8.01 10.45
C ILE A 170 -12.49 9.12 9.73
N LEU A 171 -12.78 8.95 8.43
CA LEU A 171 -13.55 9.94 7.66
C LEU A 171 -15.03 9.97 8.07
N SER A 172 -15.61 8.81 8.38
CA SER A 172 -16.94 8.71 8.98
C SER A 172 -17.05 9.47 10.31
N PHE A 173 -16.01 9.45 11.16
CA PHE A 173 -15.98 10.26 12.37
C PHE A 173 -15.97 11.76 12.07
N PHE A 174 -15.22 12.20 11.05
CA PHE A 174 -15.22 13.62 10.64
C PHE A 174 -16.58 14.06 10.09
N ALA A 175 -17.24 13.20 9.31
CA ALA A 175 -18.61 13.47 8.84
C ALA A 175 -19.59 13.59 10.02
N ALA A 176 -19.49 12.71 11.01
CA ALA A 176 -20.30 12.80 12.23
C ALA A 176 -20.03 14.08 13.05
N GLN A 177 -18.75 14.51 13.13
CA GLN A 177 -18.35 15.79 13.76
C GLN A 177 -18.93 17.00 13.02
N ALA A 178 -19.01 16.95 11.68
CA ALA A 178 -19.65 17.98 10.86
C ALA A 178 -21.18 17.99 10.95
N GLY A 179 -21.78 17.07 11.71
CA GLY A 179 -23.21 17.02 11.98
C GLY A 179 -24.00 16.12 11.03
N ALA A 180 -23.37 15.15 10.37
CA ALA A 180 -24.07 14.16 9.56
C ALA A 180 -25.19 13.46 10.34
N ARG A 181 -26.37 13.35 9.72
CA ARG A 181 -27.52 12.63 10.27
C ARG A 181 -27.24 11.14 10.33
N LYS A 182 -26.68 10.60 9.25
CA LYS A 182 -26.35 9.19 9.09
C LYS A 182 -25.11 9.03 8.20
N VAL A 183 -24.24 8.08 8.55
CA VAL A 183 -23.07 7.71 7.75
C VAL A 183 -23.10 6.20 7.53
N TYR A 184 -23.06 5.77 6.27
CA TYR A 184 -22.86 4.38 5.87
C TYR A 184 -21.39 4.17 5.53
N ALA A 185 -20.68 3.44 6.38
CA ALA A 185 -19.24 3.22 6.27
C ALA A 185 -18.96 1.84 5.70
N VAL A 186 -18.67 1.76 4.39
CA VAL A 186 -18.48 0.50 3.68
C VAL A 186 -16.99 0.13 3.69
N GLU A 187 -16.67 -1.09 4.15
CA GLU A 187 -15.30 -1.60 4.19
C GLU A 187 -15.26 -3.09 3.84
N ALA A 188 -14.40 -3.45 2.89
CA ALA A 188 -14.35 -4.81 2.36
C ALA A 188 -13.38 -5.73 3.12
N SER A 189 -12.36 -5.17 3.77
CA SER A 189 -11.41 -5.94 4.58
C SER A 189 -11.95 -6.25 5.98
N THR A 190 -11.18 -7.05 6.73
CA THR A 190 -11.47 -7.32 8.15
C THR A 190 -11.39 -6.07 9.04
N MET A 191 -10.87 -4.94 8.52
CA MET A 191 -10.83 -3.67 9.25
C MET A 191 -12.21 -3.15 9.62
N ALA A 192 -13.27 -3.57 8.91
CA ALA A 192 -14.66 -3.26 9.25
C ALA A 192 -15.00 -3.61 10.72
N GLN A 193 -14.46 -4.72 11.25
CA GLN A 193 -14.67 -5.12 12.65
C GLN A 193 -14.04 -4.13 13.63
N HIS A 194 -12.86 -3.60 13.29
CA HIS A 194 -12.19 -2.59 14.11
C HIS A 194 -12.90 -1.22 14.01
N ALA A 195 -13.39 -0.85 12.83
CA ALA A 195 -14.22 0.34 12.66
C ALA A 195 -15.47 0.28 13.54
N GLU A 196 -16.15 -0.88 13.59
CA GLU A 196 -17.33 -1.08 14.43
C GLU A 196 -17.01 -0.95 15.94
N VAL A 197 -15.87 -1.49 16.38
CA VAL A 197 -15.36 -1.27 17.76
C VAL A 197 -15.14 0.22 18.04
N LEU A 198 -14.57 0.97 17.11
CA LEU A 198 -14.36 2.42 17.26
C LEU A 198 -15.69 3.19 17.29
N VAL A 199 -16.66 2.83 16.45
CA VAL A 199 -17.99 3.45 16.43
C VAL A 199 -18.70 3.26 17.76
N ASN A 200 -18.66 2.04 18.30
CA ASN A 200 -19.30 1.71 19.57
C ASN A 200 -18.62 2.40 20.77
N SER A 201 -17.28 2.38 20.83
CA SER A 201 -16.52 3.04 21.91
C SER A 201 -16.69 4.57 21.91
N ASN A 202 -16.87 5.18 20.74
CA ASN A 202 -17.14 6.61 20.60
C ASN A 202 -18.64 6.96 20.69
N ARG A 203 -19.51 5.99 20.99
CA ARG A 203 -20.97 6.20 21.15
C ARG A 203 -21.64 6.81 19.93
N LEU A 204 -21.23 6.39 18.73
CA LEU A 204 -21.75 6.89 17.46
C LEU A 204 -22.59 5.86 16.68
N GLY A 205 -22.94 4.72 17.28
CA GLY A 205 -23.70 3.65 16.62
C GLY A 205 -25.06 4.08 16.05
N ASP A 206 -25.69 5.10 16.64
CA ASP A 206 -26.95 5.65 16.11
C ASP A 206 -26.77 6.37 14.77
N ARG A 207 -25.57 6.95 14.54
CA ARG A 207 -25.25 7.78 13.37
C ARG A 207 -24.41 7.04 12.33
N VAL A 208 -23.40 6.28 12.75
CA VAL A 208 -22.47 5.59 11.85
C VAL A 208 -22.81 4.10 11.83
N VAL A 209 -23.07 3.57 10.64
CA VAL A 209 -23.35 2.14 10.41
C VAL A 209 -22.24 1.58 9.55
N VAL A 210 -21.48 0.64 10.11
CA VAL A 210 -20.43 -0.07 9.36
C VAL A 210 -21.07 -1.19 8.56
N ILE A 211 -20.76 -1.26 7.27
CA ILE A 211 -21.28 -2.27 6.34
C ILE A 211 -20.10 -3.05 5.78
N PRO A 212 -19.86 -4.28 6.24
CA PRO A 212 -18.78 -5.10 5.72
C PRO A 212 -19.11 -5.59 4.31
N GLY A 213 -18.21 -5.32 3.35
CA GLY A 213 -18.34 -5.76 1.97
C GLY A 213 -17.78 -4.78 0.95
N LYS A 214 -17.76 -5.18 -0.32
CA LYS A 214 -17.34 -4.31 -1.43
C LYS A 214 -18.51 -3.41 -1.83
N VAL A 215 -18.23 -2.15 -2.15
CA VAL A 215 -19.28 -1.16 -2.52
C VAL A 215 -20.08 -1.59 -3.76
N GLU A 216 -19.48 -2.42 -4.61
CA GLU A 216 -20.11 -3.03 -5.77
C GLU A 216 -21.20 -4.02 -5.40
N GLU A 217 -21.06 -4.69 -4.25
CA GLU A 217 -21.84 -5.87 -3.83
C GLU A 217 -22.85 -5.56 -2.71
N VAL A 218 -22.60 -4.52 -1.90
CA VAL A 218 -23.51 -4.13 -0.81
C VAL A 218 -24.72 -3.36 -1.32
N THR A 219 -25.76 -3.32 -0.49
CA THR A 219 -26.96 -2.49 -0.68
C THR A 219 -27.06 -1.46 0.43
N LEU A 220 -27.55 -0.27 0.11
CA LEU A 220 -27.85 0.79 1.08
C LEU A 220 -29.37 0.97 1.20
N PRO A 221 -29.89 1.32 2.39
CA PRO A 221 -31.32 1.48 2.60
C PRO A 221 -31.89 2.78 2.01
N GLU A 222 -31.06 3.77 1.70
CA GLU A 222 -31.46 5.05 1.10
C GLU A 222 -30.32 5.65 0.26
N GLN A 223 -30.65 6.56 -0.67
CA GLN A 223 -29.66 7.35 -1.41
C GLN A 223 -28.95 8.35 -0.47
N VAL A 224 -27.69 8.68 -0.77
CA VAL A 224 -26.85 9.58 0.03
C VAL A 224 -26.73 10.97 -0.60
N ASP A 225 -26.51 11.99 0.22
CA ASP A 225 -26.30 13.37 -0.23
C ASP A 225 -24.85 13.64 -0.64
N ILE A 226 -23.90 12.93 -0.03
CA ILE A 226 -22.46 13.08 -0.28
C ILE A 226 -21.73 11.74 -0.14
N ILE A 227 -20.78 11.48 -1.04
CA ILE A 227 -19.83 10.36 -0.95
C ILE A 227 -18.46 10.91 -0.55
N ILE A 228 -17.88 10.35 0.50
CA ILE A 228 -16.50 10.59 0.92
C ILE A 228 -15.67 9.33 0.69
N SER A 229 -14.41 9.50 0.33
CA SER A 229 -13.45 8.40 0.24
C SER A 229 -12.02 8.95 0.22
N GLU A 230 -11.07 8.07 0.50
CA GLU A 230 -9.67 8.24 0.15
C GLU A 230 -9.30 7.13 -0.86
N PRO A 231 -9.54 7.34 -2.17
CA PRO A 231 -9.30 6.34 -3.19
C PRO A 231 -7.98 6.53 -3.95
N MET A 232 -7.09 7.42 -3.50
CA MET A 232 -5.91 7.83 -4.26
C MET A 232 -4.74 6.87 -4.00
N GLY A 233 -4.22 6.27 -5.07
CA GLY A 233 -2.96 5.53 -5.04
C GLY A 233 -1.77 6.36 -5.56
N TYR A 234 -0.62 5.71 -5.74
CA TYR A 234 0.50 6.28 -6.51
C TYR A 234 0.03 6.74 -7.89
N MET A 235 0.54 7.89 -8.34
CA MET A 235 0.10 8.55 -9.57
C MET A 235 -1.42 8.76 -9.64
N LEU A 236 -2.09 8.98 -8.50
CA LEU A 236 -3.54 9.06 -8.32
C LEU A 236 -4.31 7.74 -8.57
N PHE A 237 -3.95 6.99 -9.61
CA PHE A 237 -4.76 5.90 -10.14
C PHE A 237 -4.40 4.50 -9.63
N ASN A 238 -3.20 4.28 -9.08
CA ASN A 238 -2.80 2.95 -8.61
C ASN A 238 -3.83 2.37 -7.64
N GLU A 239 -3.90 1.04 -7.53
CA GLU A 239 -4.90 0.30 -6.74
C GLU A 239 -6.30 0.26 -7.37
N ARG A 240 -6.57 1.10 -8.38
CA ARG A 240 -7.86 1.16 -9.11
C ARG A 240 -9.07 1.41 -8.19
N MET A 241 -8.84 1.93 -6.98
CA MET A 241 -9.91 2.23 -6.01
C MET A 241 -10.82 3.38 -6.47
N LEU A 242 -10.32 4.27 -7.35
CA LEU A 242 -11.14 5.29 -8.00
C LEU A 242 -12.32 4.70 -8.79
N GLU A 243 -12.20 3.49 -9.33
CA GLU A 243 -13.33 2.85 -10.01
C GLU A 243 -14.44 2.47 -9.02
N SER A 244 -14.10 1.93 -7.85
CA SER A 244 -15.07 1.69 -6.77
C SER A 244 -15.69 2.99 -6.25
N TYR A 245 -14.90 4.08 -6.21
CA TYR A 245 -15.39 5.41 -5.84
C TYR A 245 -16.41 5.96 -6.85
N LEU A 246 -16.15 5.80 -8.15
CA LEU A 246 -17.09 6.17 -9.21
C LEU A 246 -18.33 5.26 -9.22
N HIS A 247 -18.16 3.94 -9.00
CA HIS A 247 -19.28 2.98 -8.90
C HIS A 247 -20.26 3.36 -7.80
N ALA A 248 -19.75 3.87 -6.68
CA ALA A 248 -20.55 4.29 -5.54
C ALA A 248 -21.56 5.41 -5.88
N LYS A 249 -21.37 6.14 -6.99
CA LYS A 249 -22.33 7.15 -7.48
C LYS A 249 -23.72 6.58 -7.75
N LYS A 250 -23.88 5.26 -7.92
CA LYS A 250 -25.21 4.61 -7.97
C LYS A 250 -26.07 4.94 -6.73
N PHE A 251 -25.44 5.19 -5.59
CA PHE A 251 -26.11 5.57 -4.33
C PHE A 251 -26.27 7.08 -4.15
N LEU A 252 -25.65 7.91 -5.01
CA LEU A 252 -25.66 9.35 -4.87
C LEU A 252 -26.99 9.93 -5.36
N LYS A 253 -27.58 10.86 -4.60
CA LYS A 253 -28.74 11.63 -5.07
C LYS A 253 -28.35 12.50 -6.27
N PRO A 254 -29.31 12.88 -7.14
CA PRO A 254 -29.10 13.96 -8.09
C PRO A 254 -28.59 15.22 -7.37
N ASN A 255 -27.57 15.88 -7.92
CA ASN A 255 -26.86 17.02 -7.31
C ASN A 255 -26.16 16.72 -5.98
N GLY A 256 -25.96 15.44 -5.64
CA GLY A 256 -25.12 15.04 -4.53
C GLY A 256 -23.65 15.38 -4.78
N LYS A 257 -22.86 15.39 -3.71
CA LYS A 257 -21.44 15.80 -3.75
C LYS A 257 -20.50 14.61 -3.61
N MET A 258 -19.26 14.82 -4.03
CA MET A 258 -18.17 13.86 -3.90
C MET A 258 -16.95 14.56 -3.32
N PHE A 259 -16.40 14.01 -2.23
CA PHE A 259 -15.20 14.48 -1.56
C PHE A 259 -14.15 13.35 -1.56
N PRO A 260 -13.06 13.46 -2.35
CA PRO A 260 -12.69 14.57 -3.24
C PRO A 260 -13.60 14.69 -4.48
N THR A 261 -13.66 15.88 -5.07
CA THR A 261 -14.49 16.19 -6.25
C THR A 261 -13.71 16.07 -7.56
N ILE A 262 -12.45 16.51 -7.54
CA ILE A 262 -11.59 16.57 -8.72
C ILE A 262 -10.21 16.05 -8.33
N GLY A 263 -9.56 15.30 -9.23
CA GLY A 263 -8.16 14.93 -9.14
C GLY A 263 -7.37 15.48 -10.31
N ASP A 264 -6.28 16.19 -10.04
CA ASP A 264 -5.34 16.73 -11.01
C ASP A 264 -4.05 15.91 -10.96
N VAL A 265 -3.69 15.25 -12.06
CA VAL A 265 -2.38 14.61 -12.24
C VAL A 265 -1.46 15.57 -12.96
N HIS A 266 -0.29 15.79 -12.39
CA HIS A 266 0.76 16.59 -12.95
C HIS A 266 1.88 15.68 -13.47
N LEU A 267 2.45 16.05 -14.61
CA LEU A 267 3.65 15.43 -15.15
C LEU A 267 4.64 16.49 -15.64
N ALA A 268 5.92 16.28 -15.38
CA ALA A 268 6.99 17.17 -15.83
C ALA A 268 8.26 16.39 -16.20
N PRO A 269 9.02 16.81 -17.22
CA PRO A 269 10.30 16.19 -17.56
C PRO A 269 11.35 16.55 -16.50
N PHE A 270 12.19 15.58 -16.15
CA PHE A 270 13.27 15.79 -15.18
C PHE A 270 14.63 15.33 -15.69
N THR A 271 15.69 15.85 -15.06
CA THR A 271 17.06 15.39 -15.22
C THR A 271 17.62 14.84 -13.92
N ASP A 272 18.00 13.55 -13.90
CA ASP A 272 18.66 12.92 -12.75
C ASP A 272 19.55 11.77 -13.25
N GLU A 273 20.80 12.11 -13.54
CA GLU A 273 21.82 11.18 -14.02
C GLU A 273 22.11 10.08 -12.98
N GLN A 274 22.11 10.44 -11.68
CA GLN A 274 22.42 9.50 -10.61
C GLN A 274 21.36 8.40 -10.53
N LEU A 275 20.08 8.78 -10.59
CA LEU A 275 18.97 7.82 -10.61
C LEU A 275 19.04 6.91 -11.86
N TYR A 276 19.34 7.48 -13.03
CA TYR A 276 19.44 6.73 -14.28
C TYR A 276 20.58 5.70 -14.22
N MET A 277 21.77 6.11 -13.78
CA MET A 277 22.95 5.25 -13.63
C MET A 277 22.81 4.19 -12.52
N GLU A 278 22.00 4.47 -11.50
CA GLU A 278 21.68 3.49 -10.45
C GLU A 278 21.03 2.22 -11.04
N GLN A 279 20.15 2.36 -12.05
CA GLN A 279 19.49 1.22 -12.68
C GLN A 279 20.48 0.33 -13.44
N PHE A 280 21.40 0.96 -14.20
CA PHE A 280 22.48 0.22 -14.85
C PHE A 280 23.42 -0.44 -13.84
N THR A 281 23.71 0.23 -12.72
CA THR A 281 24.58 -0.33 -11.67
C THR A 281 23.97 -1.60 -11.07
N LYS A 282 22.66 -1.60 -10.79
CA LYS A 282 21.93 -2.80 -10.35
C LYS A 282 21.94 -3.89 -11.42
N ALA A 283 21.64 -3.54 -12.67
CA ALA A 283 21.62 -4.48 -13.79
C ALA A 283 22.99 -5.11 -14.09
N ASN A 284 24.08 -4.37 -13.85
CA ASN A 284 25.44 -4.84 -14.07
C ASN A 284 25.85 -5.95 -13.10
N PHE A 285 25.10 -6.24 -12.03
CA PHE A 285 25.23 -7.49 -11.28
C PHE A 285 25.17 -8.70 -12.23
N TRP A 286 24.28 -8.68 -13.22
CA TRP A 286 24.14 -9.77 -14.18
C TRP A 286 25.25 -9.79 -15.22
N TYR A 287 26.06 -8.74 -15.33
CA TYR A 287 27.17 -8.68 -16.29
C TYR A 287 28.46 -9.26 -15.72
N GLN A 288 28.35 -10.46 -15.15
CA GLN A 288 29.47 -11.20 -14.56
C GLN A 288 29.71 -12.50 -15.35
N PRO A 289 30.87 -12.65 -16.01
CA PRO A 289 31.17 -13.85 -16.80
C PRO A 289 31.51 -15.09 -15.95
N SER A 290 31.67 -14.94 -14.62
CA SER A 290 32.01 -16.05 -13.73
C SER A 290 31.50 -15.83 -12.30
N PHE A 291 30.18 -15.65 -12.13
CA PHE A 291 29.55 -15.62 -10.82
C PHE A 291 29.50 -17.05 -10.25
N HIS A 292 30.38 -17.35 -9.29
CA HIS A 292 30.57 -18.71 -8.77
C HIS A 292 30.79 -19.77 -9.87
N GLY A 293 31.50 -19.40 -10.95
CA GLY A 293 31.76 -20.30 -12.09
C GLY A 293 30.65 -20.33 -13.15
N VAL A 294 29.61 -19.50 -13.04
CA VAL A 294 28.51 -19.40 -14.00
C VAL A 294 28.51 -18.04 -14.68
N ASP A 295 28.38 -18.00 -16.00
CA ASP A 295 28.20 -16.75 -16.75
C ASP A 295 26.74 -16.27 -16.69
N LEU A 296 26.52 -15.11 -16.09
CA LEU A 296 25.19 -14.49 -15.96
C LEU A 296 24.87 -13.49 -17.07
N SER A 297 25.85 -13.13 -17.91
CA SER A 297 25.81 -11.96 -18.80
C SER A 297 24.68 -11.99 -19.83
N ALA A 298 24.21 -13.20 -20.20
CA ALA A 298 23.07 -13.41 -21.07
C ALA A 298 21.75 -12.78 -20.54
N LEU A 299 21.61 -12.61 -19.21
CA LEU A 299 20.42 -12.03 -18.58
C LEU A 299 20.52 -10.52 -18.33
N ARG A 300 21.65 -9.88 -18.62
CA ARG A 300 21.85 -8.44 -18.38
C ARG A 300 20.79 -7.59 -19.08
N ALA A 301 20.49 -7.86 -20.35
CA ALA A 301 19.50 -7.09 -21.10
C ALA A 301 18.10 -7.17 -20.48
N ALA A 302 17.68 -8.39 -20.13
CA ALA A 302 16.41 -8.62 -19.44
C ALA A 302 16.36 -7.92 -18.07
N ALA A 303 17.47 -7.90 -17.33
CA ALA A 303 17.56 -7.19 -16.05
C ALA A 303 17.48 -5.66 -16.23
N VAL A 304 18.16 -5.08 -17.24
CA VAL A 304 18.03 -3.65 -17.56
C VAL A 304 16.57 -3.33 -17.85
N ASP A 305 15.93 -4.10 -18.74
CA ASP A 305 14.51 -3.90 -19.05
C ASP A 305 13.65 -3.98 -17.77
N GLU A 306 13.85 -4.98 -16.92
CA GLU A 306 13.10 -5.11 -15.67
C GLU A 306 13.26 -3.90 -14.74
N TYR A 307 14.49 -3.42 -14.49
CA TYR A 307 14.72 -2.24 -13.64
C TYR A 307 14.11 -0.97 -14.22
N PHE A 308 14.21 -0.76 -15.54
CA PHE A 308 13.61 0.39 -16.22
C PHE A 308 12.08 0.35 -16.28
N ARG A 309 11.47 -0.83 -16.12
CA ARG A 309 10.01 -0.99 -16.02
C ARG A 309 9.44 -0.61 -14.66
N GLN A 310 10.27 -0.37 -13.64
CA GLN A 310 9.82 -0.01 -12.30
C GLN A 310 9.65 1.52 -12.17
N PRO A 311 8.44 2.03 -11.90
CA PRO A 311 8.28 3.41 -11.46
C PRO A 311 8.99 3.62 -10.11
N ILE A 312 9.74 4.70 -9.97
CA ILE A 312 10.47 5.02 -8.74
C ILE A 312 9.60 5.88 -7.83
N VAL A 313 9.37 5.42 -6.60
CA VAL A 313 8.64 6.15 -5.57
C VAL A 313 9.63 6.76 -4.60
N ASP A 314 9.79 8.08 -4.67
CA ASP A 314 10.57 8.90 -3.76
C ASP A 314 10.23 10.39 -3.92
N THR A 315 11.00 11.26 -3.28
CA THR A 315 10.90 12.72 -3.45
C THR A 315 12.20 13.28 -4.01
N PHE A 316 12.13 14.48 -4.57
CA PHE A 316 13.24 15.10 -5.29
C PHE A 316 13.24 16.63 -5.16
N ASP A 317 14.39 17.26 -5.39
CA ASP A 317 14.50 18.72 -5.43
C ASP A 317 13.87 19.25 -6.72
N ILE A 318 12.96 20.23 -6.61
CA ILE A 318 12.22 20.77 -7.76
C ILE A 318 13.09 21.31 -8.89
N ARG A 319 14.36 21.66 -8.61
CA ARG A 319 15.31 22.16 -9.62
C ARG A 319 15.71 21.11 -10.65
N ILE A 320 15.42 19.82 -10.42
CA ILE A 320 15.61 18.79 -11.45
C ILE A 320 14.58 18.88 -12.57
N LEU A 321 13.46 19.56 -12.35
CA LEU A 321 12.40 19.71 -13.36
C LEU A 321 12.86 20.65 -14.48
N MET A 322 12.73 20.18 -15.73
CA MET A 322 13.26 20.89 -16.90
C MET A 322 12.21 21.76 -17.60
N ALA A 323 10.93 21.63 -17.24
CA ALA A 323 9.83 22.42 -17.76
C ALA A 323 8.70 22.52 -16.72
N LYS A 324 7.75 23.44 -16.95
CA LYS A 324 6.49 23.49 -16.18
C LYS A 324 5.69 22.21 -16.40
N SER A 325 4.98 21.77 -15.36
CA SER A 325 4.15 20.57 -15.45
C SER A 325 2.96 20.77 -16.40
N VAL A 326 2.60 19.72 -17.12
CA VAL A 326 1.29 19.57 -17.77
C VAL A 326 0.34 18.95 -16.76
N LYS A 327 -0.93 19.36 -16.82
CA LYS A 327 -1.98 18.92 -15.91
C LYS A 327 -3.06 18.13 -16.65
N TYR A 328 -3.47 17.00 -16.10
CA TYR A 328 -4.60 16.20 -16.54
C TYR A 328 -5.62 16.09 -15.41
N THR A 329 -6.86 16.48 -15.69
CA THR A 329 -7.91 16.61 -14.67
C THR A 329 -8.98 15.54 -14.84
N VAL A 330 -9.32 14.86 -13.75
CA VAL A 330 -10.48 13.96 -13.66
C VAL A 330 -11.51 14.58 -12.72
N ASN A 331 -12.70 14.89 -13.24
CA ASN A 331 -13.84 15.32 -12.45
C ASN A 331 -14.65 14.09 -12.01
N PHE A 332 -14.58 13.72 -10.73
CA PHE A 332 -15.20 12.47 -10.25
C PHE A 332 -16.73 12.51 -10.29
N LEU A 333 -17.34 13.70 -10.26
CA LEU A 333 -18.79 13.83 -10.44
C LEU A 333 -19.24 13.40 -11.84
N GLU A 334 -18.44 13.70 -12.86
CA GLU A 334 -18.79 13.48 -14.26
C GLU A 334 -18.21 12.17 -14.83
N ALA A 335 -17.01 11.78 -14.41
CA ALA A 335 -16.29 10.62 -14.92
C ALA A 335 -17.04 9.30 -14.67
N LYS A 336 -16.95 8.37 -15.61
CA LYS A 336 -17.46 7.00 -15.49
C LYS A 336 -16.31 6.04 -15.16
N GLU A 337 -16.64 4.85 -14.68
CA GLU A 337 -15.63 3.81 -14.43
C GLU A 337 -14.84 3.47 -15.69
N GLU A 338 -15.53 3.40 -16.83
CA GLU A 338 -14.89 3.07 -18.11
C GLU A 338 -13.83 4.10 -18.55
N ASP A 339 -13.97 5.36 -18.13
CA ASP A 339 -13.01 6.43 -18.44
C ASP A 339 -11.64 6.16 -17.79
N LEU A 340 -11.60 5.36 -16.72
CA LEU A 340 -10.39 5.00 -16.00
C LEU A 340 -9.70 3.75 -16.54
N TYR A 341 -10.32 3.00 -17.47
CA TYR A 341 -9.71 1.78 -18.01
C TYR A 341 -8.54 2.07 -18.94
N ARG A 342 -8.59 3.20 -19.63
CA ARG A 342 -7.53 3.68 -20.51
C ARG A 342 -7.45 5.20 -20.42
N ILE A 343 -6.44 5.68 -19.73
CA ILE A 343 -6.22 7.12 -19.52
C ILE A 343 -5.12 7.58 -20.48
N GLU A 344 -5.41 8.57 -21.31
CA GLU A 344 -4.45 9.17 -22.23
C GLU A 344 -4.13 10.60 -21.84
N ILE A 345 -2.85 10.85 -21.57
CA ILE A 345 -2.36 12.17 -21.17
C ILE A 345 -1.38 12.66 -22.24
N PRO A 346 -1.87 13.40 -23.26
CA PRO A 346 -0.97 14.07 -24.20
C PRO A 346 -0.25 15.20 -23.47
N PHE A 347 1.04 15.38 -23.78
CA PHE A 347 1.84 16.45 -23.21
C PHE A 347 2.67 17.16 -24.27
N LYS A 348 2.91 18.44 -24.00
CA LYS A 348 3.81 19.29 -24.77
C LYS A 348 4.50 20.24 -23.80
N PHE A 349 5.78 19.99 -23.56
CA PHE A 349 6.61 20.77 -22.66
C PHE A 349 7.46 21.76 -23.43
N HIS A 350 7.46 23.02 -22.97
CA HIS A 350 8.43 24.02 -23.42
C HIS A 350 9.63 23.99 -22.48
N MET A 351 10.78 23.57 -23.00
CA MET A 351 11.96 23.30 -22.17
C MET A 351 12.56 24.61 -21.65
N MET A 352 12.69 24.72 -20.34
CA MET A 352 13.25 25.89 -19.66
C MET A 352 14.77 25.79 -19.49
N HIS A 353 15.30 24.56 -19.51
CA HIS A 353 16.71 24.25 -19.31
C HIS A 353 17.22 23.32 -20.41
N SER A 354 18.50 23.45 -20.76
CA SER A 354 19.19 22.53 -21.67
C SER A 354 19.77 21.35 -20.88
N GLY A 355 19.68 20.13 -21.41
CA GLY A 355 20.24 18.94 -20.78
C GLY A 355 19.58 17.64 -21.24
N LEU A 356 19.94 16.54 -20.57
CA LEU A 356 19.33 15.23 -20.77
C LEU A 356 18.03 15.10 -19.95
N VAL A 357 16.93 14.83 -20.64
CA VAL A 357 15.66 14.41 -20.04
C VAL A 357 15.74 12.92 -19.78
N HIS A 358 15.78 12.56 -18.50
CA HIS A 358 15.90 11.17 -18.05
C HIS A 358 14.55 10.47 -17.90
N GLY A 359 13.46 11.23 -17.76
CA GLY A 359 12.14 10.68 -17.48
C GLY A 359 11.07 11.73 -17.29
N LEU A 360 9.88 11.27 -16.90
CA LEU A 360 8.76 12.09 -16.46
C LEU A 360 8.51 11.84 -14.96
N ALA A 361 8.39 12.92 -14.20
CA ALA A 361 7.98 12.91 -12.81
C ALA A 361 6.48 13.18 -12.73
N PHE A 362 5.79 12.50 -11.81
CA PHE A 362 4.36 12.55 -11.61
C PHE A 362 4.04 12.83 -10.14
N TRP A 363 3.03 13.66 -9.93
CA TRP A 363 2.37 13.90 -8.65
C TRP A 363 0.91 14.23 -8.91
N PHE A 364 0.12 14.36 -7.84
CA PHE A 364 -1.29 14.70 -7.98
C PHE A 364 -1.78 15.62 -6.87
N ASP A 365 -2.84 16.35 -7.20
CA ASP A 365 -3.61 17.14 -6.25
C ASP A 365 -5.07 16.68 -6.31
N VAL A 366 -5.77 16.75 -5.18
CA VAL A 366 -7.23 16.55 -5.15
C VAL A 366 -7.91 17.73 -4.50
N ALA A 367 -9.05 18.13 -5.07
CA ALA A 367 -9.86 19.25 -4.60
C ALA A 367 -11.16 18.74 -3.99
N PHE A 368 -11.48 19.23 -2.80
CA PHE A 368 -12.76 19.08 -2.13
C PHE A 368 -13.61 20.32 -2.41
N VAL A 369 -14.45 20.29 -3.44
CA VAL A 369 -15.24 21.45 -3.89
C VAL A 369 -16.54 21.52 -3.08
N GLY A 370 -16.45 22.12 -1.89
CA GLY A 370 -17.59 22.31 -1.00
C GLY A 370 -18.40 23.57 -1.29
N SER A 371 -19.55 23.70 -0.63
CA SER A 371 -20.46 24.85 -0.83
C SER A 371 -19.93 26.12 -0.17
N SER A 372 -19.10 25.96 0.87
CA SER A 372 -18.49 27.10 1.58
C SER A 372 -17.12 27.45 1.00
N MET A 373 -16.29 26.44 0.72
CA MET A 373 -14.97 26.64 0.12
C MET A 373 -14.42 25.38 -0.55
N THR A 374 -13.45 25.60 -1.45
CA THR A 374 -12.61 24.53 -2.00
C THR A 374 -11.36 24.34 -1.16
N VAL A 375 -11.10 23.11 -0.72
CA VAL A 375 -9.86 22.73 -0.02
C VAL A 375 -9.05 21.81 -0.91
N TRP A 376 -7.72 21.98 -0.94
CA TRP A 376 -6.81 21.15 -1.74
C TRP A 376 -5.92 20.30 -0.86
N LEU A 377 -5.76 19.03 -1.23
CA LEU A 377 -4.68 18.16 -0.78
C LEU A 377 -3.72 17.99 -1.94
N SER A 378 -2.46 18.40 -1.76
CA SER A 378 -1.43 18.32 -2.80
C SER A 378 -0.34 17.33 -2.40
N THR A 379 0.17 16.61 -3.40
CA THR A 379 1.37 15.77 -3.29
C THR A 379 2.53 16.33 -4.12
N ALA A 380 2.46 17.62 -4.50
CA ALA A 380 3.50 18.26 -5.28
C ALA A 380 4.85 18.26 -4.54
N PRO A 381 5.98 18.17 -5.26
CA PRO A 381 7.31 18.23 -4.65
C PRO A 381 7.65 19.59 -4.03
N THR A 382 6.79 20.60 -4.20
CA THR A 382 6.87 21.91 -3.54
C THR A 382 6.17 21.94 -2.16
N GLU A 383 5.37 20.92 -1.86
CA GLU A 383 4.56 20.84 -0.64
C GLU A 383 5.19 19.88 0.38
N PRO A 384 4.75 19.93 1.66
CA PRO A 384 5.19 18.97 2.66
C PRO A 384 4.96 17.52 2.22
N LEU A 385 5.93 16.66 2.53
CA LEU A 385 5.94 15.28 2.09
C LEU A 385 4.74 14.50 2.66
N THR A 386 4.10 13.72 1.80
CA THR A 386 3.03 12.78 2.13
C THR A 386 3.52 11.35 1.91
N HIS A 387 2.78 10.35 2.40
CA HIS A 387 3.14 8.93 2.18
C HIS A 387 3.07 8.49 0.70
N TRP A 388 2.43 9.27 -0.17
CA TRP A 388 2.40 9.01 -1.61
C TRP A 388 3.72 9.36 -2.30
N TYR A 389 4.56 10.21 -1.68
CA TYR A 389 5.75 10.76 -2.31
C TYR A 389 5.42 11.36 -3.69
N GLN A 390 6.37 11.25 -4.63
CA GLN A 390 6.16 11.44 -6.05
C GLN A 390 6.60 10.17 -6.79
N VAL A 391 6.23 10.07 -8.07
CA VAL A 391 6.59 8.92 -8.90
C VAL A 391 7.40 9.35 -10.11
N ARG A 392 8.53 8.72 -10.36
CA ARG A 392 9.40 9.02 -11.50
C ARG A 392 9.49 7.83 -12.43
N CYS A 393 9.15 8.05 -13.70
CA CYS A 393 9.22 7.05 -14.75
C CYS A 393 10.39 7.40 -15.68
N LEU A 394 11.43 6.56 -15.70
CA LEU A 394 12.58 6.75 -16.57
C LEU A 394 12.22 6.47 -18.02
N LEU A 395 12.91 7.16 -18.94
CA LEU A 395 12.98 6.79 -20.34
C LEU A 395 14.11 5.77 -20.52
N GLN A 396 13.96 4.81 -21.43
CA GLN A 396 15.02 3.82 -21.67
C GLN A 396 16.28 4.49 -22.24
N SER A 397 16.07 5.43 -23.16
CA SER A 397 17.12 6.30 -23.70
C SER A 397 16.81 7.76 -23.35
N PRO A 398 17.69 8.49 -22.62
CA PRO A 398 17.50 9.89 -22.32
C PRO A 398 17.45 10.75 -23.59
N LEU A 399 16.70 11.85 -23.54
CA LEU A 399 16.55 12.77 -24.67
C LEU A 399 17.28 14.08 -24.40
N PHE A 400 18.22 14.46 -25.25
CA PHE A 400 18.85 15.77 -25.16
C PHE A 400 17.92 16.86 -25.68
N THR A 401 17.74 17.91 -24.89
CA THR A 401 16.95 19.10 -25.23
C THR A 401 17.75 20.37 -24.96
N LYS A 402 17.48 21.42 -25.73
CA LYS A 402 17.95 22.77 -25.46
C LYS A 402 16.82 23.60 -24.85
N ALA A 403 17.17 24.60 -24.04
CA ALA A 403 16.20 25.60 -23.61
C ALA A 403 15.52 26.25 -24.84
N GLY A 404 14.19 26.31 -24.82
CA GLY A 404 13.36 26.72 -25.95
C GLY A 404 12.88 25.58 -26.86
N ASP A 405 13.47 24.38 -26.77
CA ASP A 405 12.96 23.21 -27.50
C ASP A 405 11.59 22.80 -26.96
N THR A 406 10.90 21.96 -27.73
CA THR A 406 9.63 21.37 -27.32
C THR A 406 9.77 19.86 -27.21
N LEU A 407 9.39 19.31 -26.05
CA LEU A 407 9.26 17.88 -25.83
C LEU A 407 7.77 17.51 -25.85
N SER A 408 7.35 16.77 -26.87
CA SER A 408 5.95 16.34 -27.03
C SER A 408 5.79 14.83 -26.93
N GLY A 409 4.58 14.37 -26.62
CA GLY A 409 4.35 12.94 -26.47
C GLY A 409 3.04 12.61 -25.77
N THR A 410 2.93 11.35 -25.36
CA THR A 410 1.75 10.81 -24.69
C THR A 410 2.16 9.84 -23.60
N ALA A 411 1.56 9.98 -22.41
CA ALA A 411 1.55 8.96 -21.38
C ALA A 411 0.19 8.24 -21.40
N VAL A 412 0.20 6.92 -21.60
CA VAL A 412 -1.00 6.09 -21.62
C VAL A 412 -0.97 5.14 -20.44
N LEU A 413 -1.99 5.18 -19.59
CA LEU A 413 -2.16 4.25 -18.49
C LEU A 413 -3.28 3.27 -18.85
N MET A 414 -2.94 1.98 -18.95
CA MET A 414 -3.88 0.90 -19.25
C MET A 414 -4.15 0.08 -18.00
N ALA A 415 -5.42 0.04 -17.56
CA ALA A 415 -5.81 -0.72 -16.38
C ALA A 415 -5.55 -2.22 -16.60
N ASN A 416 -4.95 -2.88 -15.61
CA ASN A 416 -4.69 -4.31 -15.62
C ASN A 416 -5.42 -5.02 -14.47
N LYS A 417 -5.52 -6.35 -14.57
CA LYS A 417 -6.28 -7.16 -13.60
C LYS A 417 -5.60 -7.31 -12.24
N ARG A 418 -4.36 -6.80 -12.08
CA ARG A 418 -3.61 -6.82 -10.82
C ARG A 418 -3.89 -5.61 -9.93
N GLN A 419 -5.00 -4.88 -10.17
CA GLN A 419 -5.36 -3.64 -9.46
C GLN A 419 -4.32 -2.53 -9.68
N SER A 420 -3.83 -2.39 -10.90
CA SER A 420 -2.83 -1.36 -11.23
C SER A 420 -2.89 -1.03 -12.73
N TYR A 421 -1.88 -0.31 -13.22
CA TYR A 421 -1.78 0.18 -14.59
C TYR A 421 -0.46 -0.22 -15.24
N ASP A 422 -0.54 -0.64 -16.50
CA ASP A 422 0.61 -0.67 -17.40
C ASP A 422 0.75 0.73 -18.01
N ILE A 423 1.93 1.35 -17.85
CA ILE A 423 2.17 2.75 -18.26
C ILE A 423 3.04 2.75 -19.51
N SER A 424 2.54 3.27 -20.63
CA SER A 424 3.32 3.50 -21.84
C SER A 424 3.61 4.98 -21.99
N ILE A 425 4.89 5.36 -21.97
CA ILE A 425 5.33 6.73 -22.20
C ILE A 425 6.05 6.78 -23.53
N VAL A 426 5.65 7.70 -24.39
CA VAL A 426 6.34 8.02 -25.64
C VAL A 426 6.62 9.51 -25.65
N ALA A 427 7.88 9.89 -25.82
CA ALA A 427 8.33 11.28 -25.86
C ALA A 427 9.23 11.53 -27.07
N GLN A 428 9.13 12.71 -27.66
CA GLN A 428 9.97 13.16 -28.76
C GLN A 428 10.36 14.63 -28.61
N VAL A 429 11.58 14.96 -29.05
CA VAL A 429 12.03 16.35 -29.16
C VAL A 429 11.66 16.85 -30.56
N ASP A 430 10.75 17.82 -30.63
CA ASP A 430 10.13 18.26 -31.90
C ASP A 430 11.17 18.78 -32.91
N GLN A 431 12.21 19.47 -32.43
CA GLN A 431 13.26 20.08 -33.25
C GLN A 431 14.25 19.08 -33.86
N THR A 432 14.52 17.97 -33.16
CA THR A 432 15.54 16.98 -33.60
C THR A 432 14.91 15.69 -34.13
N GLY A 433 13.64 15.44 -33.83
CA GLY A 433 12.97 14.16 -34.09
C GLY A 433 13.47 13.01 -33.22
N SER A 434 14.33 13.27 -32.22
CA SER A 434 14.81 12.25 -31.30
C SER A 434 13.66 11.75 -30.44
N LYS A 435 13.47 10.43 -30.40
CA LYS A 435 12.33 9.77 -29.76
C LYS A 435 12.80 8.75 -28.75
N SER A 436 12.08 8.65 -27.63
CA SER A 436 12.28 7.63 -26.63
C SER A 436 10.93 7.14 -26.11
N SER A 437 10.89 5.89 -25.67
CA SER A 437 9.69 5.30 -25.09
C SER A 437 10.06 4.36 -23.96
N ASN A 438 9.12 4.15 -23.05
CA ASN A 438 9.23 3.11 -22.02
C ASN A 438 7.85 2.55 -21.69
N LEU A 439 7.81 1.28 -21.28
CA LEU A 439 6.64 0.60 -20.75
C LEU A 439 6.92 0.25 -19.29
N LEU A 440 6.11 0.69 -18.35
CA LEU A 440 6.32 0.48 -16.92
C LEU A 440 5.15 -0.30 -16.30
N ASP A 441 5.41 -0.99 -15.20
CA ASP A 441 4.38 -1.70 -14.42
C ASP A 441 4.21 -1.03 -13.05
N LEU A 442 3.10 -0.30 -12.87
CA LEU A 442 2.82 0.41 -11.63
C LEU A 442 2.52 -0.53 -10.45
N LYS A 443 2.32 -1.84 -10.71
CA LYS A 443 2.18 -2.85 -9.65
C LYS A 443 3.51 -3.17 -8.97
N ASN A 444 4.64 -2.91 -9.63
CA ASN A 444 5.98 -3.22 -9.14
C ASN A 444 6.86 -1.96 -9.02
N PRO A 445 6.48 -0.98 -8.17
CA PRO A 445 7.29 0.21 -7.96
C PRO A 445 8.56 -0.08 -7.18
N PHE A 446 9.61 0.71 -7.43
CA PHE A 446 10.83 0.71 -6.63
C PHE A 446 10.78 1.85 -5.60
N PHE A 447 10.67 1.50 -4.33
CA PHE A 447 10.72 2.45 -3.22
C PHE A 447 12.16 2.86 -2.93
N ARG A 448 12.48 4.13 -3.20
CA ARG A 448 13.85 4.67 -3.08
C ARG A 448 14.02 5.68 -1.95
N TYR A 449 12.95 6.10 -1.29
CA TYR A 449 13.04 7.08 -0.21
C TYR A 449 13.88 6.56 0.98
N THR A 450 14.89 7.33 1.37
CA THR A 450 15.82 6.99 2.47
C THR A 450 15.75 7.97 3.65
N GLY A 451 14.88 9.00 3.59
CA GLY A 451 14.86 10.09 4.57
C GLY A 451 15.94 11.15 4.35
N THR A 452 16.88 10.95 3.43
CA THR A 452 17.90 11.94 3.09
C THR A 452 17.30 13.11 2.30
N THR A 453 17.78 14.32 2.56
CA THR A 453 17.35 15.51 1.82
C THR A 453 17.77 15.36 0.35
N PRO A 454 16.84 15.55 -0.62
CA PRO A 454 17.19 15.50 -2.02
C PRO A 454 18.26 16.53 -2.38
N ASN A 455 19.27 16.10 -3.14
CA ASN A 455 20.30 17.00 -3.65
C ASN A 455 19.77 17.76 -4.87
N PRO A 456 20.10 19.05 -5.00
CA PRO A 456 19.83 19.76 -6.25
C PRO A 456 20.74 19.28 -7.38
N PRO A 457 20.41 19.64 -8.65
CA PRO A 457 21.29 19.35 -9.77
C PRO A 457 22.71 19.91 -9.51
N PRO A 458 23.77 19.19 -9.91
CA PRO A 458 25.14 19.70 -9.83
C PRO A 458 25.28 21.10 -10.48
N GLY A 459 26.04 21.98 -9.84
CA GLY A 459 26.22 23.36 -10.31
C GLY A 459 25.10 24.33 -9.94
N SER A 460 24.07 23.90 -9.21
CA SER A 460 22.94 24.75 -8.78
C SER A 460 23.18 25.49 -7.45
N HIS A 461 24.42 25.53 -6.97
CA HIS A 461 24.79 26.19 -5.72
C HIS A 461 25.21 27.64 -6.01
N TYR A 462 24.52 28.60 -5.41
CA TYR A 462 24.86 30.03 -5.48
C TYR A 462 25.81 30.48 -4.38
N THR A 463 26.09 29.60 -3.41
CA THR A 463 27.12 29.76 -2.38
C THR A 463 28.06 28.58 -2.43
N SER A 464 29.32 28.77 -2.01
CA SER A 464 30.31 27.71 -2.02
C SER A 464 29.84 26.53 -1.15
N PRO A 465 29.70 25.31 -1.71
CA PRO A 465 29.38 24.13 -0.90
C PRO A 465 30.42 23.89 0.20
N SER A 466 31.68 24.25 -0.05
CA SER A 466 32.78 24.19 0.92
C SER A 466 32.61 25.17 2.08
N GLU A 467 31.94 26.30 1.88
CA GLU A 467 31.62 27.26 2.95
C GLU A 467 30.38 26.81 3.74
N ASN A 468 29.39 26.22 3.08
CA ASN A 468 28.21 25.66 3.74
C ASN A 468 28.56 24.49 4.68
N MET A 469 29.61 23.71 4.38
CA MET A 469 30.09 22.61 5.21
C MET A 469 30.42 23.06 6.65
N TRP A 470 30.91 24.28 6.82
CA TRP A 470 31.23 24.87 8.12
C TRP A 470 30.01 25.45 8.83
N ASN A 471 29.01 25.92 8.08
CA ASN A 471 27.81 26.55 8.63
C ASN A 471 26.70 25.55 9.04
N THR A 472 26.67 24.35 8.47
CA THR A 472 25.64 23.33 8.78
C THR A 472 26.01 22.41 9.97
N GLY A 473 27.08 22.70 10.70
CA GLY A 473 27.41 21.97 11.94
C GLY A 473 27.83 20.51 11.73
N ALA A 474 28.23 20.12 10.51
CA ALA A 474 28.70 18.76 10.19
C ALA A 474 30.05 18.41 10.84
N TYR A 475 30.71 19.37 11.50
CA TYR A 475 31.91 19.17 12.32
C TYR A 475 31.58 19.32 13.81
N SER A 476 30.74 18.45 14.35
CA SER A 476 30.85 18.09 15.77
C SER A 476 31.86 16.94 15.87
N MET A 477 33.08 17.27 16.29
CA MET A 477 34.16 16.31 16.53
C MET A 477 33.77 15.45 17.76
N GLY A 478 32.92 14.44 17.55
CA GLY A 478 32.38 13.61 18.64
C GLY A 478 31.71 12.30 18.25
N GLN A 479 31.31 12.10 16.99
CA GLN A 479 30.83 10.79 16.51
C GLN A 479 31.37 10.49 15.11
N GLY A 480 32.13 9.40 15.01
CA GLY A 480 32.71 8.94 13.76
C GLY A 480 31.62 8.55 12.76
N MET A 481 31.49 9.33 11.68
CA MET A 481 30.86 8.87 10.46
C MET A 481 31.86 8.01 9.69
N ALA A 482 31.56 6.72 9.57
CA ALA A 482 32.25 5.83 8.63
C ALA A 482 31.85 6.21 7.21
N VAL A 483 32.78 6.80 6.47
CA VAL A 483 32.64 7.01 5.01
C VAL A 483 32.82 5.66 4.33
N SER A 484 31.75 5.14 3.74
CA SER A 484 31.77 3.98 2.86
C SER A 484 32.60 4.29 1.61
N GLY A 485 33.76 3.66 1.45
CA GLY A 485 34.38 3.47 0.13
C GLY A 485 35.78 4.05 -0.14
N MET A 486 36.65 4.23 0.87
CA MET A 486 38.07 4.51 0.61
C MET A 486 38.99 3.57 1.41
N PRO A 487 40.09 3.04 0.83
CA PRO A 487 41.12 2.35 1.60
C PRO A 487 41.79 3.38 2.51
N ALA A 488 41.82 3.11 3.81
CA ALA A 488 42.50 3.95 4.78
C ALA A 488 44.00 4.06 4.43
N ALA A 489 44.45 5.25 4.06
CA ALA A 489 45.87 5.59 4.03
C ALA A 489 46.34 5.70 5.48
N TYR A 490 47.32 4.89 5.86
CA TYR A 490 48.00 4.99 7.14
C TYR A 490 48.81 6.29 7.16
N ASP A 491 48.41 7.26 7.99
CA ASP A 491 49.22 8.45 8.27
C ASP A 491 50.27 8.11 9.34
N LEU A 492 51.54 8.18 8.94
CA LEU A 492 52.73 7.84 9.71
C LEU A 492 53.37 9.12 10.26
N SER A 493 52.67 9.86 11.12
CA SER A 493 53.14 11.16 11.61
C SER A 493 52.95 11.40 13.12
N THR A 494 52.95 10.35 13.94
CA THR A 494 53.05 10.48 15.41
C THR A 494 54.21 9.67 15.98
N VAL A 495 55.42 10.07 15.60
CA VAL A 495 56.63 9.81 16.40
C VAL A 495 57.44 11.12 16.38
N ILE A 496 57.45 11.85 17.50
CA ILE A 496 58.54 12.70 18.03
C ILE A 496 58.00 13.54 19.20
N GLY A 497 58.56 13.34 20.41
CA GLY A 497 58.69 14.41 21.42
C GLY A 497 58.06 14.23 22.82
N SER A 498 58.78 13.57 23.75
CA SER A 498 58.92 13.84 25.22
C SER A 498 57.66 14.12 26.08
N GLY A 499 57.15 13.29 27.03
CA GLY A 499 57.71 12.62 28.23
C GLY A 499 57.07 13.24 29.53
N PRO A 500 57.06 12.64 30.75
CA PRO A 500 56.99 11.23 31.18
C PRO A 500 55.84 10.93 32.19
N SER A 501 55.14 9.80 32.07
CA SER A 501 54.62 9.05 33.23
C SER A 501 54.20 7.63 32.80
N VAL A 502 54.87 6.64 33.38
CA VAL A 502 54.80 5.21 33.05
C VAL A 502 53.89 4.47 34.04
N SER A 503 53.03 3.57 33.56
CA SER A 503 52.72 2.27 34.21
C SER A 503 51.88 1.40 33.25
N HIS A 504 52.50 0.56 32.43
CA HIS A 504 52.62 -0.90 32.60
C HIS A 504 51.28 -1.68 32.63
N ASN A 505 50.92 -2.32 31.52
CA ASN A 505 51.17 -3.76 31.33
C ASN A 505 50.81 -4.22 29.92
N ASN A 506 51.85 -4.59 29.16
CA ASN A 506 51.74 -5.42 27.97
C ASN A 506 51.49 -6.87 28.40
N LEU A 507 50.67 -7.60 27.64
CA LEU A 507 50.92 -9.00 27.30
C LEU A 507 50.19 -9.32 25.99
N ILE A 508 50.98 -9.40 24.92
CA ILE A 508 50.67 -10.08 23.66
C ILE A 508 51.32 -11.47 23.76
N PRO A 509 50.66 -12.54 23.30
CA PRO A 509 51.37 -13.66 22.69
C PRO A 509 51.22 -13.58 21.16
N LEU A 510 52.36 -13.53 20.49
CA LEU A 510 52.55 -13.60 19.05
C LEU A 510 52.72 -15.07 18.63
N VAL A 511 52.49 -15.36 17.33
CA VAL A 511 52.80 -16.59 16.56
C VAL A 511 51.66 -17.64 16.60
N ASN A 512 51.06 -18.12 15.50
CA ASN A 512 51.67 -18.59 14.26
C ASN A 512 50.74 -18.52 13.02
N THR A 513 51.37 -18.55 11.85
CA THR A 513 50.86 -18.60 10.48
C THR A 513 49.88 -19.75 10.18
N GLY A 514 48.81 -19.47 9.42
CA GLY A 514 47.96 -20.51 8.81
C GLY A 514 46.78 -19.93 8.03
N ILE A 515 46.71 -20.25 6.74
CA ILE A 515 45.64 -19.96 5.77
C ILE A 515 44.26 -20.34 6.35
N VAL A 516 43.29 -19.41 6.38
CA VAL A 516 41.87 -19.75 6.61
C VAL A 516 40.93 -18.89 5.75
N ASN A 517 40.12 -19.63 5.02
CA ASN A 517 39.01 -19.26 4.15
C ASN A 517 37.87 -18.63 4.97
N HIS A 518 37.30 -17.49 4.56
CA HIS A 518 36.08 -16.97 5.17
C HIS A 518 34.99 -16.71 4.11
N THR A 519 34.10 -17.70 4.01
CA THR A 519 32.72 -17.56 3.57
C THR A 519 31.98 -16.58 4.49
N HIS A 520 31.31 -15.57 3.92
CA HIS A 520 30.26 -14.82 4.60
C HIS A 520 28.92 -15.09 3.93
N SER A 521 28.14 -15.97 4.56
CA SER A 521 26.71 -16.11 4.36
C SER A 521 26.03 -14.76 4.67
N ARG A 522 25.32 -14.17 3.70
CA ARG A 522 24.40 -13.06 3.96
C ARG A 522 22.98 -13.58 4.08
N MET A 523 22.44 -13.35 5.27
CA MET A 523 21.07 -13.63 5.68
C MET A 523 20.12 -12.65 4.97
N GLY A 524 18.98 -13.19 4.52
CA GLY A 524 17.94 -12.46 3.79
C GLY A 524 17.33 -11.31 4.59
N SER A 525 16.95 -10.27 3.87
CA SER A 525 16.31 -9.07 4.37
C SER A 525 14.84 -9.32 4.69
N ILE A 526 14.53 -9.40 5.99
CA ILE A 526 13.25 -8.99 6.58
C ILE A 526 13.61 -7.80 7.47
N MET A 527 13.09 -6.61 7.16
CA MET A 527 13.31 -5.42 8.00
C MET A 527 12.10 -5.21 8.91
N SER A 528 12.34 -5.40 10.20
CA SER A 528 11.51 -4.97 11.33
C SER A 528 11.75 -3.48 11.58
N THR A 529 10.67 -2.72 11.71
CA THR A 529 10.67 -1.30 12.10
C THR A 529 10.95 -1.18 13.61
N GLY A 530 12.17 -0.78 13.96
CA GLY A 530 12.55 -0.44 15.32
C GLY A 530 12.10 0.96 15.70
N ALA A 531 11.23 1.05 16.71
CA ALA A 531 10.85 2.28 17.39
C ALA A 531 12.04 2.85 18.20
N THR A 532 12.28 4.16 18.11
CA THR A 532 13.16 4.88 19.03
C THR A 532 12.31 5.63 20.06
N THR A 533 12.52 5.28 21.32
CA THR A 533 11.96 5.94 22.50
C THR A 533 12.71 7.25 22.77
N GLY A 534 11.97 8.36 22.90
CA GLY A 534 12.51 9.66 23.27
C GLY A 534 12.59 9.87 24.77
N GLN A 535 13.54 10.72 25.20
CA GLN A 535 13.53 11.41 26.50
C GLN A 535 14.17 12.82 26.37
N SER A 536 13.38 13.85 26.75
CA SER A 536 13.68 15.19 27.35
C SER A 536 14.90 16.01 26.85
N GLY A 537 14.87 17.32 26.53
CA GLY A 537 14.07 18.50 26.93
C GLY A 537 14.83 19.77 26.42
N PRO A 538 14.33 21.02 26.60
CA PRO A 538 14.22 22.00 25.50
C PRO A 538 15.23 23.16 25.48
N SER A 539 15.44 23.78 24.31
CA SER A 539 15.95 25.16 24.18
C SER A 539 15.19 25.93 23.08
N SER A 540 14.46 26.95 23.52
CA SER A 540 13.59 27.84 22.75
C SER A 540 14.34 29.04 22.15
N SER A 541 13.97 29.43 20.93
CA SER A 541 14.03 30.83 20.48
C SER A 541 12.95 31.10 19.43
N GLY A 542 11.77 31.49 19.89
CA GLY A 542 10.67 31.99 19.06
C GLY A 542 10.42 33.47 19.37
N SER A 543 10.33 34.28 18.32
CA SER A 543 10.07 35.72 18.36
C SER A 543 8.61 36.00 18.73
N TYR A 544 8.40 36.85 19.73
CA TYR A 544 7.11 37.29 20.26
C TYR A 544 6.42 38.34 19.37
N TYR A 545 5.11 38.21 19.18
CA TYR A 545 4.16 39.32 19.00
C TYR A 545 3.03 39.16 20.05
N PRO A 546 2.60 40.23 20.76
CA PRO A 546 1.63 40.09 21.84
C PRO A 546 0.19 40.33 21.38
N VAL A 547 -0.74 39.47 21.80
CA VAL A 547 -2.16 39.82 21.93
C VAL A 547 -2.66 39.27 23.28
N THR A 548 -3.09 40.19 24.13
CA THR A 548 -3.73 40.02 25.43
C THR A 548 -5.13 39.43 25.33
N ASN A 549 -5.45 38.42 26.15
CA ASN A 549 -6.65 38.42 26.99
C ASN A 549 -6.62 37.30 28.05
N GLN A 550 -6.92 37.68 29.29
CA GLN A 550 -7.07 36.84 30.48
C GLN A 550 -8.34 35.97 30.40
N PHE A 551 -8.34 34.79 31.01
CA PHE A 551 -9.15 34.46 32.21
C PHE A 551 -8.81 33.07 32.76
N THR A 552 -8.80 32.99 34.09
CA THR A 552 -8.34 31.96 35.02
C THR A 552 -9.37 30.89 35.38
N LEU A 553 -8.92 29.67 35.75
CA LEU A 553 -9.42 28.72 36.80
C LEU A 553 -8.76 27.35 36.51
N GLY A 554 -8.05 26.61 37.37
CA GLY A 554 -8.05 26.49 38.82
C GLY A 554 -8.57 25.09 39.20
N GLY A 555 -7.70 24.09 39.50
CA GLY A 555 -8.16 22.81 40.10
C GLY A 555 -7.24 21.58 40.01
N ALA A 556 -6.61 21.27 41.14
CA ALA A 556 -6.08 20.00 41.72
C ALA A 556 -5.51 18.85 40.85
N ALA A 557 -4.23 18.54 41.09
CA ALA A 557 -3.55 17.29 40.71
C ALA A 557 -3.71 16.22 41.80
N ILE A 558 -4.05 14.99 41.42
CA ILE A 558 -4.08 13.81 42.28
C ILE A 558 -2.95 12.88 41.82
N SER A 559 -2.05 12.57 42.77
CA SER A 559 -0.92 11.65 42.66
C SER A 559 -1.38 10.20 42.74
N MET A 560 -0.93 9.32 41.84
CA MET A 560 -0.96 7.86 42.04
C MET A 560 0.27 7.18 41.41
N ALA A 561 1.05 6.60 42.33
CA ALA A 561 2.01 5.50 42.29
C ALA A 561 2.40 4.79 40.96
N SER A 562 3.72 4.58 40.84
CA SER A 562 4.41 3.66 39.92
C SER A 562 4.04 2.18 40.15
N PRO A 563 4.11 1.33 39.11
CA PRO A 563 4.29 -0.11 39.28
C PRO A 563 5.69 -0.60 38.92
N MET A 564 6.12 -1.61 39.68
CA MET A 564 7.39 -2.33 39.68
C MET A 564 7.70 -3.11 38.40
N VAL A 565 9.01 -3.30 38.20
CA VAL A 565 9.70 -4.19 37.25
C VAL A 565 9.77 -5.62 37.79
N ILE A 566 9.46 -6.65 36.97
CA ILE A 566 9.77 -8.08 37.19
C ILE A 566 10.16 -8.73 35.84
N PRO A 567 11.09 -9.71 35.79
CA PRO A 567 12.07 -9.85 34.70
C PRO A 567 11.73 -10.88 33.61
N SER A 568 12.50 -10.79 32.52
CA SER A 568 12.54 -11.62 31.32
C SER A 568 12.95 -13.07 31.56
N ASN A 569 12.22 -14.03 30.97
CA ASN A 569 12.65 -15.41 30.78
C ASN A 569 12.85 -15.71 29.29
N THR A 570 14.11 -15.97 28.92
CA THR A 570 14.57 -16.43 27.62
C THR A 570 14.43 -17.95 27.56
N MET A 571 13.79 -18.50 26.52
CA MET A 571 13.81 -19.94 26.23
C MET A 571 14.44 -20.16 24.85
N HIS A 572 15.59 -20.84 24.88
CA HIS A 572 16.29 -21.41 23.74
C HIS A 572 15.49 -22.59 23.14
N TYR A 573 15.45 -22.68 21.82
CA TYR A 573 15.30 -23.97 21.14
C TYR A 573 16.37 -24.09 20.07
N GLY A 574 17.25 -25.07 20.26
CA GLY A 574 18.12 -25.62 19.23
C GLY A 574 17.58 -26.98 18.80
N SER A 575 17.60 -27.23 17.48
CA SER A 575 17.79 -28.48 16.73
C SER A 575 17.35 -28.20 15.30
#